data_AF-A0A9P6DWV9-F1
#
_entry.id   AF-A0A9P6DWV9-F1
#
_cell.length_a   1.000
_cell.length_b   1.000
_cell.length_c   1.000
_cell.angle_alpha   90.00
_cell.angle_beta   90.00
_cell.angle_gamma   90.00
#
_symmetry.space_group_name_H-M   'P 1'
#
loop_
_entity.id
_entity.type
_entity.pdbx_description
1 polymer ?
#
loop_
_entity_poly.entity_id
_entity_poly.type
_entity_poly.pdbx_seq_one_letter_code
_entity_poly.pdbx_strand_id
1 'polypeptide(L)'
;DKLLKYWDGDKERACITPVREYSKTERASWRDVISNSGKFVVTGSHDKLIRVWEKTDELLFLEEEQEKELEAIYEKGIADMLSRSDAPIGSGVADAEAEEANLIDVADHERGTFRAYYEERAASRNPESLPPCAARYSGHAGSKSGAYVFRKVEKVRSTGLFDALLVLPFGKVVSLLVYLNEWALREWNTVLVSRIMFFLLKTHHHQIATNRTMRAVLIRLRTRLRGAIRRQKEEIGYNIAGQFIKRNHEAKTAADIYAKVQEDEAKVWEKIVGLEKK
;
A
#
# COMPACT_ATOMS: atom_id res chain seq x y z
N ASP A 1 -2.12 -42.53 2.12
CA ASP A 1 -2.25 -41.70 0.89
C ASP A 1 -2.40 -42.55 -0.35
N LYS A 2 -3.11 -42.02 -1.34
CA LYS A 2 -3.59 -42.71 -2.56
C LYS A 2 -2.64 -42.57 -3.75
N LEU A 3 -1.35 -42.34 -3.47
CA LEU A 3 -0.38 -41.81 -4.42
C LEU A 3 0.84 -42.73 -4.45
N LEU A 4 1.26 -43.12 -5.65
CA LEU A 4 2.58 -43.68 -5.90
C LEU A 4 3.54 -42.51 -6.18
N LYS A 5 4.76 -42.55 -5.64
CA LYS A 5 5.78 -41.54 -5.90
C LYS A 5 7.09 -42.23 -6.25
N TYR A 6 7.78 -41.71 -7.27
CA TYR A 6 9.11 -42.18 -7.63
C TYR A 6 10.16 -41.21 -7.06
N TRP A 7 11.16 -41.77 -6.40
CA TRP A 7 12.21 -41.01 -5.70
C TRP A 7 13.57 -41.36 -6.27
N ASP A 8 14.39 -40.34 -6.46
CA ASP A 8 15.81 -40.50 -6.77
C ASP A 8 16.61 -40.39 -5.46
N GLY A 9 17.30 -41.49 -5.11
CA GLY A 9 18.05 -41.62 -3.86
C GLY A 9 19.33 -40.78 -3.83
N ASP A 10 19.91 -40.45 -4.99
CA ASP A 10 21.17 -39.71 -5.04
C ASP A 10 20.97 -38.20 -4.84
N LYS A 11 19.78 -37.70 -5.20
CA LYS A 11 19.41 -36.28 -5.08
C LYS A 11 18.46 -35.99 -3.92
N GLU A 12 18.07 -37.02 -3.16
CA GLU A 12 17.09 -36.96 -2.07
C GLU A 12 15.78 -36.24 -2.46
N ARG A 13 15.35 -36.38 -3.72
CA ARG A 13 14.21 -35.65 -4.29
C ARG A 13 13.23 -36.59 -4.98
N ALA A 14 11.93 -36.25 -4.90
CA ALA A 14 10.91 -36.93 -5.70
C ALA A 14 11.12 -36.54 -7.17
N CYS A 15 11.32 -37.55 -8.02
CA CYS A 15 11.66 -37.35 -9.43
C CYS A 15 10.41 -37.37 -10.32
N ILE A 16 9.33 -38.03 -9.87
CA ILE A 16 8.06 -38.05 -10.60
C ILE A 16 6.91 -37.94 -9.59
N THR A 17 6.09 -36.91 -9.73
CA THR A 17 4.70 -36.91 -9.27
C THR A 17 3.91 -37.52 -10.42
N PRO A 18 3.33 -38.73 -10.31
CA PRO A 18 2.70 -39.37 -11.45
C PRO A 18 1.67 -38.41 -12.05
N VAL A 19 1.76 -38.26 -13.37
CA VAL A 19 0.82 -37.56 -14.24
C VAL A 19 -0.59 -37.84 -13.73
N ARG A 20 -1.11 -36.86 -12.99
CA ARG A 20 -2.49 -36.82 -12.56
C ARG A 20 -3.30 -36.51 -13.80
N GLU A 21 -3.64 -37.53 -14.57
CA GLU A 21 -4.77 -37.34 -15.46
C GLU A 21 -5.70 -38.53 -15.64
N TYR A 22 -5.32 -39.76 -15.28
CA TYR A 22 -6.31 -40.85 -15.24
C TYR A 22 -6.15 -41.73 -14.00
N SER A 23 -7.10 -41.55 -13.08
CA SER A 23 -7.30 -42.31 -11.83
C SER A 23 -6.40 -41.94 -10.64
N LYS A 24 -6.85 -40.94 -9.89
CA LYS A 24 -6.66 -40.88 -8.44
C LYS A 24 -7.06 -42.25 -7.88
N THR A 25 -6.14 -43.01 -7.28
CA THR A 25 -6.52 -44.28 -6.63
C THR A 25 -7.59 -43.96 -5.60
N GLU A 26 -8.80 -44.49 -5.72
CA GLU A 26 -9.87 -44.12 -4.77
C GLU A 26 -9.63 -44.69 -3.37
N ARG A 27 -8.66 -45.60 -3.23
CA ARG A 27 -8.28 -46.27 -1.99
C ARG A 27 -6.76 -46.51 -1.93
N ALA A 28 -6.26 -46.95 -0.78
CA ALA A 28 -4.82 -47.17 -0.58
C ALA A 28 -4.31 -48.38 -1.38
N SER A 29 -3.07 -48.30 -1.89
CA SER A 29 -2.34 -49.46 -2.39
C SER A 29 -1.90 -50.34 -1.22
N TRP A 30 -1.91 -51.66 -1.42
CA TRP A 30 -1.51 -52.62 -0.38
C TRP A 30 -0.22 -53.36 -0.72
N ARG A 31 0.05 -53.56 -2.01
CA ARG A 31 1.27 -54.24 -2.48
C ARG A 31 1.71 -53.68 -3.82
N ASP A 32 2.99 -53.37 -3.87
CA ASP A 32 3.67 -52.94 -5.09
C ASP A 32 4.80 -53.95 -5.36
N VAL A 33 4.94 -54.36 -6.61
CA VAL A 33 5.97 -55.30 -7.07
C VAL A 33 6.74 -54.67 -8.21
N ILE A 34 8.06 -54.69 -8.11
CA ILE A 34 8.96 -54.15 -9.12
C ILE A 34 9.44 -55.31 -10.00
N SER A 35 9.48 -55.10 -11.32
CA SER A 35 10.10 -56.04 -12.25
C SER A 35 11.57 -56.27 -11.90
N ASN A 36 12.06 -57.51 -12.07
CA ASN A 36 13.48 -57.83 -11.92
C ASN A 36 14.39 -57.02 -12.87
N SER A 37 13.85 -56.52 -13.98
CA SER A 37 14.56 -55.65 -14.93
C SER A 37 14.43 -54.15 -14.63
N GLY A 38 13.63 -53.76 -13.63
CA GLY A 38 13.36 -52.35 -13.30
C GLY A 38 12.58 -51.57 -14.36
N LYS A 39 12.07 -52.24 -15.41
CA LYS A 39 11.37 -51.59 -16.53
C LYS A 39 9.91 -51.24 -16.24
N PHE A 40 9.26 -51.98 -15.36
CA PHE A 40 7.87 -51.75 -14.99
C PHE A 40 7.63 -52.05 -13.51
N VAL A 41 6.60 -51.41 -12.96
CA VAL A 41 6.12 -51.59 -11.59
C VAL A 41 4.65 -51.95 -11.66
N VAL A 42 4.24 -52.95 -10.89
CA VAL A 42 2.84 -53.37 -10.80
C VAL A 42 2.33 -53.00 -9.42
N THR A 43 1.23 -52.24 -9.37
CA THR A 43 0.61 -51.83 -8.11
C THR A 43 -0.78 -52.46 -7.99
N GLY A 44 -1.03 -53.13 -6.87
CA GLY A 44 -2.33 -53.68 -6.50
C GLY A 44 -3.06 -52.76 -5.53
N SER A 45 -4.23 -52.28 -5.94
CA SER A 45 -5.05 -51.37 -5.15
C SER A 45 -6.33 -52.03 -4.62
N HIS A 46 -6.89 -51.46 -3.54
CA HIS A 46 -8.13 -51.94 -2.91
C HIS A 46 -9.37 -51.78 -3.83
N ASP A 47 -9.28 -51.00 -4.90
CA ASP A 47 -10.29 -50.93 -5.97
C ASP A 47 -10.39 -52.23 -6.80
N LYS A 48 -9.63 -53.28 -6.45
CA LYS A 48 -9.52 -54.56 -7.19
C LYS A 48 -8.95 -54.37 -8.59
N LEU A 49 -8.30 -53.24 -8.84
CA LEU A 49 -7.60 -52.97 -10.09
C LEU A 49 -6.12 -53.21 -9.89
N ILE A 50 -5.51 -53.78 -10.94
CA ILE A 50 -4.07 -53.91 -11.07
C ILE A 50 -3.65 -52.85 -12.10
N ARG A 51 -2.75 -51.97 -11.70
CA ARG A 51 -2.15 -50.98 -12.60
C ARG A 51 -0.71 -51.37 -12.88
N VAL A 52 -0.31 -51.24 -14.14
CA VAL A 52 1.06 -51.48 -14.61
C VAL A 52 1.63 -50.13 -15.02
N TRP A 53 2.77 -49.78 -14.43
CA TRP A 53 3.51 -48.55 -14.70
C TRP A 53 4.76 -48.92 -15.48
N GLU A 54 4.91 -48.41 -16.69
CA GLU A 54 6.09 -48.65 -17.53
C GLU A 54 7.02 -47.44 -17.48
N LYS A 55 8.32 -47.70 -17.38
CA LYS A 55 9.34 -46.66 -17.47
C LYS A 55 9.53 -46.28 -18.93
N THR A 56 9.26 -45.02 -19.28
CA THR A 56 9.58 -44.47 -20.60
C THR A 56 11.06 -44.05 -20.67
N ASP A 57 11.64 -44.08 -21.87
CA ASP A 57 13.03 -43.67 -22.13
C ASP A 57 13.18 -42.15 -22.31
N GLU A 58 12.13 -41.38 -22.00
CA GLU A 58 12.17 -39.92 -22.04
C GLU A 58 13.04 -39.38 -20.90
N LEU A 59 14.05 -38.59 -21.26
CA LEU A 59 14.92 -37.93 -20.30
C LEU A 59 14.18 -36.72 -19.73
N LEU A 60 13.64 -36.88 -18.53
CA LEU A 60 12.99 -35.79 -17.80
C LEU A 60 14.04 -34.91 -17.11
N PHE A 61 13.98 -33.61 -17.36
CA PHE A 61 14.71 -32.62 -16.58
C PHE A 61 13.87 -32.25 -15.35
N LEU A 62 14.40 -32.54 -14.16
CA LEU A 62 13.73 -32.29 -12.88
C LEU A 62 13.31 -30.83 -12.67
N GLU A 63 14.07 -29.89 -13.25
CA GLU A 63 13.76 -28.46 -13.19
C GLU A 63 12.54 -28.11 -14.05
N GLU A 64 12.38 -28.74 -15.21
CA GLU A 64 11.24 -28.50 -16.10
C GLU A 64 9.94 -29.07 -15.51
N GLU A 65 9.99 -30.23 -14.84
CA GLU A 65 8.84 -30.77 -14.10
C GLU A 65 8.44 -29.87 -12.93
N GLN A 66 9.43 -29.29 -12.22
CA GLN A 66 9.15 -28.31 -11.16
C GLN A 66 8.50 -27.04 -11.72
N GLU A 67 9.00 -26.52 -12.85
CA GLU A 67 8.40 -25.37 -13.52
C GLU A 67 6.96 -25.68 -13.94
N LYS A 68 6.70 -26.85 -14.53
CA LYS A 68 5.35 -27.29 -14.87
C LYS A 68 4.44 -27.44 -13.65
N GLU A 69 4.95 -27.94 -12.53
CA GLU A 69 4.17 -28.01 -11.29
C GLU A 69 3.81 -26.63 -10.74
N LEU A 70 4.78 -25.70 -10.74
CA LEU A 70 4.55 -24.31 -10.36
C LEU A 70 3.53 -23.66 -11.30
N GLU A 71 3.70 -23.80 -12.61
CA GLU A 71 2.78 -23.31 -13.64
C GLU A 71 1.37 -23.86 -13.45
N ALA A 72 1.22 -25.17 -13.19
CA ALA A 72 -0.09 -25.78 -12.95
C ALA A 72 -0.75 -25.30 -11.66
N ILE A 73 0.03 -24.99 -10.61
CA ILE A 73 -0.47 -24.37 -9.37
C ILE A 73 -0.90 -22.93 -9.65
N TYR A 74 -0.11 -22.17 -10.40
CA TYR A 74 -0.45 -20.80 -10.80
C TYR A 74 -1.70 -20.78 -11.69
N GLU A 75 -1.81 -21.65 -12.69
CA GLU A 75 -2.97 -21.77 -13.57
C GLU A 75 -4.22 -22.18 -12.79
N LYS A 76 -4.11 -23.13 -11.85
CA LYS A 76 -5.22 -23.47 -10.95
C LYS A 76 -5.61 -22.31 -10.03
N GLY A 77 -4.64 -21.55 -9.53
CA GLY A 77 -4.90 -20.35 -8.73
C GLY A 77 -5.62 -19.27 -9.54
N ILE A 78 -5.22 -19.07 -10.79
CA ILE A 78 -5.87 -18.15 -11.74
C ILE A 78 -7.28 -18.64 -12.08
N ALA A 79 -7.45 -19.94 -12.33
CA ALA A 79 -8.75 -20.54 -12.64
C ALA A 79 -9.72 -20.47 -11.44
N ASP A 80 -9.26 -20.70 -10.21
CA ASP A 80 -10.09 -20.52 -9.00
C ASP A 80 -10.46 -19.04 -8.79
N MET A 81 -9.54 -18.11 -9.06
CA MET A 81 -9.85 -16.67 -9.03
C MET A 81 -10.88 -16.27 -10.09
N LEU A 82 -10.75 -16.77 -11.32
CA LEU A 82 -11.69 -16.49 -12.42
C LEU A 82 -13.04 -17.19 -12.19
N SER A 83 -13.06 -18.36 -11.56
CA SER A 83 -14.30 -19.05 -11.19
C SER A 83 -15.03 -18.38 -10.03
N ARG A 84 -14.32 -17.60 -9.18
CA ARG A 84 -14.91 -16.87 -8.05
C ARG A 84 -15.51 -15.52 -8.44
N SER A 85 -15.26 -14.99 -9.64
CA SER A 85 -15.87 -13.72 -10.08
C SER A 85 -17.39 -13.79 -10.32
N ASP A 86 -17.98 -14.99 -10.36
CA ASP A 86 -19.43 -15.21 -10.49
C ASP A 86 -20.15 -15.57 -9.16
N ALA A 87 -19.44 -15.58 -8.03
CA ALA A 87 -20.04 -15.86 -6.72
C ALA A 87 -20.40 -14.57 -5.95
N PRO A 88 -21.56 -14.51 -5.26
CA PRO A 88 -21.96 -13.33 -4.52
C PRO A 88 -21.03 -13.09 -3.32
N ILE A 89 -20.58 -11.83 -3.24
CA ILE A 89 -19.69 -11.23 -2.24
C ILE A 89 -20.11 -11.65 -0.82
N GLY A 90 -19.34 -12.52 -0.19
CA GLY A 90 -19.68 -12.98 1.16
C GLY A 90 -18.89 -14.13 1.74
N SER A 91 -17.57 -14.15 1.66
CA SER A 91 -16.76 -14.87 2.66
C SER A 91 -15.33 -14.34 2.67
N GLY A 92 -14.98 -13.60 3.73
CA GLY A 92 -13.59 -13.30 4.03
C GLY A 92 -12.81 -14.60 4.21
N VAL A 93 -11.65 -14.74 3.58
CA VAL A 93 -10.34 -14.32 4.09
C VAL A 93 -9.40 -14.25 2.88
N ALA A 94 -8.49 -13.27 2.88
CA ALA A 94 -7.39 -13.05 1.91
C ALA A 94 -7.67 -12.19 0.68
N ASP A 95 -7.97 -10.90 0.90
CA ASP A 95 -7.82 -9.83 -0.10
C ASP A 95 -6.99 -8.68 0.50
N ALA A 96 -5.72 -8.92 0.80
CA ALA A 96 -4.80 -7.83 1.15
C ALA A 96 -4.24 -7.14 -0.10
N GLU A 97 -4.14 -7.86 -1.23
CA GLU A 97 -3.55 -7.36 -2.48
C GLU A 97 -4.63 -6.89 -3.49
N ALA A 98 -5.83 -7.47 -3.46
CA ALA A 98 -6.98 -7.00 -4.26
C ALA A 98 -7.71 -5.78 -3.64
N GLU A 99 -7.42 -5.42 -2.38
CA GLU A 99 -7.99 -4.21 -1.75
C GLU A 99 -7.39 -2.90 -2.29
N GLU A 100 -6.13 -2.90 -2.71
CA GLU A 100 -5.46 -1.66 -3.14
C GLU A 100 -5.93 -1.18 -4.52
N ALA A 101 -6.18 -2.10 -5.46
CA ALA A 101 -6.72 -1.76 -6.78
C ALA A 101 -8.15 -1.21 -6.71
N ASN A 102 -8.94 -1.63 -5.71
CA ASN A 102 -10.33 -1.23 -5.54
C ASN A 102 -10.51 0.06 -4.72
N LEU A 103 -9.47 0.58 -4.07
CA LEU A 103 -9.60 1.73 -3.15
C LEU A 103 -10.09 3.00 -3.86
N ILE A 104 -9.47 3.36 -4.98
CA ILE A 104 -9.82 4.56 -5.74
C ILE A 104 -11.19 4.37 -6.41
N ASP A 105 -11.51 3.15 -6.82
CA ASP A 105 -12.72 2.82 -7.57
C ASP A 105 -13.96 2.90 -6.69
N VAL A 106 -13.85 2.35 -5.48
CA VAL A 106 -14.87 2.48 -4.45
C VAL A 106 -15.07 3.96 -4.11
N ALA A 107 -14.00 4.73 -3.95
CA ALA A 107 -14.09 6.15 -3.64
C ALA A 107 -14.71 6.98 -4.79
N ASP A 108 -14.36 6.67 -6.04
CA ASP A 108 -14.89 7.33 -7.23
C ASP A 108 -16.37 7.00 -7.44
N HIS A 109 -16.76 5.75 -7.23
CA HIS A 109 -18.15 5.32 -7.27
C HIS A 109 -18.97 6.08 -6.23
N GLU A 110 -18.51 6.15 -4.97
CA GLU A 110 -19.18 6.93 -3.94
C GLU A 110 -19.29 8.41 -4.30
N ARG A 111 -18.21 9.01 -4.79
CA ARG A 111 -18.22 10.40 -5.25
C ARG A 111 -19.23 10.63 -6.38
N GLY A 112 -19.35 9.68 -7.29
CA GLY A 112 -20.35 9.68 -8.37
C GLY A 112 -21.78 9.64 -7.84
N THR A 113 -22.08 8.71 -6.93
CA THR A 113 -23.41 8.60 -6.30
C THR A 113 -23.78 9.87 -5.53
N PHE A 114 -22.82 10.47 -4.84
CA PHE A 114 -23.01 11.73 -4.13
C PHE A 114 -23.30 12.88 -5.09
N ARG A 115 -22.53 12.98 -6.18
CA ARG A 115 -22.76 14.02 -7.19
C ARG A 115 -24.16 13.91 -7.80
N ALA A 116 -24.57 12.71 -8.19
CA ALA A 116 -25.91 12.46 -8.73
C ALA A 116 -27.01 12.84 -7.74
N TYR A 117 -26.84 12.47 -6.46
CA TYR A 117 -27.79 12.85 -5.40
C TYR A 117 -27.93 14.38 -5.24
N TYR A 118 -26.83 15.14 -5.30
CA TYR A 118 -26.91 16.60 -5.19
C TYR A 118 -27.49 17.25 -6.44
N GLU A 119 -27.22 16.69 -7.62
CA GLU A 119 -27.83 17.14 -8.88
C GLU A 119 -29.35 16.91 -8.86
N GLU A 120 -29.80 15.74 -8.41
CA GLU A 120 -31.23 15.41 -8.23
C GLU A 120 -31.88 16.30 -7.16
N ARG A 121 -31.20 16.54 -6.05
CA ARG A 121 -31.69 17.44 -4.99
C ARG A 121 -31.78 18.89 -5.45
N ALA A 122 -30.85 19.36 -6.28
CA ALA A 122 -30.88 20.70 -6.84
C ALA A 122 -31.97 20.85 -7.92
N ALA A 123 -32.26 19.79 -8.68
CA ALA A 123 -33.31 19.77 -9.69
C ALA A 123 -34.72 19.59 -9.11
N SER A 124 -34.81 18.96 -7.93
CA SER A 124 -36.08 18.67 -7.27
C SER A 124 -36.72 19.92 -6.67
N ARG A 125 -38.02 20.09 -6.91
CA ARG A 125 -38.81 21.20 -6.35
C ARG A 125 -39.00 21.08 -4.82
N ASN A 126 -39.02 19.86 -4.30
CA ASN A 126 -39.14 19.54 -2.87
C ASN A 126 -37.90 18.78 -2.36
N PRO A 127 -36.79 19.47 -2.07
CA PRO A 127 -35.51 18.84 -1.73
C PRO A 127 -35.49 18.09 -0.39
N GLU A 128 -36.45 18.35 0.51
CA GLU A 128 -36.57 17.66 1.81
C GLU A 128 -37.23 16.28 1.71
N SER A 129 -37.93 15.99 0.60
CA SER A 129 -38.61 14.71 0.40
C SER A 129 -37.69 13.60 -0.13
N LEU A 130 -36.46 13.94 -0.55
CA LEU A 130 -35.51 12.97 -1.07
C LEU A 130 -34.87 12.17 0.08
N PRO A 131 -34.77 10.84 -0.05
CA PRO A 131 -34.11 10.01 0.96
C PRO A 131 -32.65 10.44 1.14
N PRO A 132 -32.07 10.33 2.35
CA PRO A 132 -30.65 10.59 2.56
C PRO A 132 -29.78 9.73 1.63
N CYS A 133 -28.72 10.31 1.08
CA CYS A 133 -27.79 9.60 0.19
C CYS A 133 -27.28 8.31 0.85
N ALA A 134 -27.52 7.15 0.23
CA ALA A 134 -27.25 5.82 0.76
C ALA A 134 -25.75 5.40 0.74
N ALA A 135 -24.82 6.35 0.64
CA ALA A 135 -23.39 6.06 0.55
C ALA A 135 -22.87 5.42 1.86
N ARG A 136 -22.32 4.20 1.74
CA ARG A 136 -21.99 3.26 2.83
C ARG A 136 -20.96 3.80 3.84
N TYR A 137 -20.07 4.71 3.44
CA TYR A 137 -19.10 5.35 4.34
C TYR A 137 -19.49 6.77 4.82
N SER A 138 -20.74 7.20 4.59
CA SER A 138 -21.17 8.57 4.85
C SER A 138 -22.03 8.72 6.10
N GLY A 139 -21.42 9.24 7.16
CA GLY A 139 -22.18 9.91 8.23
C GLY A 139 -22.37 11.41 8.02
N HIS A 140 -21.60 12.12 7.18
CA HIS A 140 -21.69 13.60 6.99
C HIS A 140 -20.76 14.02 5.81
N ALA A 141 -21.32 14.53 4.70
CA ALA A 141 -20.68 15.21 3.55
C ALA A 141 -19.54 14.49 2.78
N GLY A 142 -19.44 14.72 1.47
CA GLY A 142 -18.43 14.16 0.54
C GLY A 142 -16.94 14.35 0.90
N SER A 143 -16.65 14.97 2.04
CA SER A 143 -15.35 14.96 2.73
C SER A 143 -14.87 13.57 3.14
N LYS A 144 -15.77 12.59 3.28
CA LYS A 144 -15.43 11.27 3.87
C LYS A 144 -14.72 10.33 2.90
N SER A 145 -15.08 10.31 1.61
CA SER A 145 -14.43 9.44 0.62
C SER A 145 -12.98 9.87 0.38
N GLY A 146 -12.72 11.18 0.23
CA GLY A 146 -11.36 11.71 0.15
C GLY A 146 -10.53 11.48 1.42
N ALA A 147 -11.15 11.53 2.60
CA ALA A 147 -10.50 11.22 3.89
C ALA A 147 -10.22 9.71 4.07
N TYR A 148 -11.05 8.86 3.48
CA TYR A 148 -10.87 7.41 3.51
C TYR A 148 -9.65 7.00 2.67
N VAL A 149 -9.58 7.49 1.43
CA VAL A 149 -8.41 7.27 0.57
C VAL A 149 -7.15 7.81 1.22
N PHE A 150 -7.20 9.03 1.78
CA PHE A 150 -6.06 9.62 2.49
C PHE A 150 -5.56 8.75 3.65
N ARG A 151 -6.46 8.30 4.53
CA ARG A 151 -6.09 7.46 5.70
C ARG A 151 -5.50 6.11 5.29
N LYS A 152 -5.94 5.54 4.18
CA LYS A 152 -5.34 4.30 3.65
C LYS A 152 -3.95 4.59 3.10
N VAL A 153 -3.79 5.62 2.25
CA VAL A 153 -2.49 6.03 1.69
C VAL A 153 -1.47 6.42 2.77
N GLU A 154 -1.90 7.08 3.84
CA GLU A 154 -1.04 7.48 4.95
C GLU A 154 -0.47 6.28 5.74
N LYS A 155 -1.20 5.16 5.79
CA LYS A 155 -0.76 3.94 6.46
C LYS A 155 0.27 3.16 5.65
N VAL A 156 0.34 3.36 4.34
CA VAL A 156 1.25 2.62 3.46
C VAL A 156 2.69 3.10 3.68
N ARG A 157 3.62 2.15 3.83
CA ARG A 157 5.05 2.45 3.93
C ARG A 157 5.52 3.16 2.66
N SER A 158 6.39 4.18 2.79
CA SER A 158 6.83 4.99 1.65
C SER A 158 7.45 4.19 0.49
N THR A 159 8.08 3.03 0.73
CA THR A 159 8.63 2.17 -0.33
C THR A 159 7.52 1.47 -1.13
N GLY A 160 6.52 0.89 -0.47
CA GLY A 160 5.39 0.25 -1.14
C GLY A 160 4.47 1.26 -1.85
N LEU A 161 4.40 2.49 -1.33
CA LEU A 161 3.58 3.54 -1.94
C LEU A 161 4.05 3.90 -3.37
N PHE A 162 5.36 4.08 -3.58
CA PHE A 162 5.85 4.45 -4.91
C PHE A 162 5.73 3.32 -5.93
N ASP A 163 5.86 2.07 -5.48
CA ASP A 163 5.66 0.90 -6.33
C ASP A 163 4.19 0.76 -6.75
N ALA A 164 3.27 0.88 -5.79
CA ALA A 164 1.83 0.88 -6.06
C ALA A 164 1.40 2.03 -7.01
N LEU A 165 2.02 3.22 -6.87
CA LEU A 165 1.76 4.34 -7.77
C LEU A 165 2.31 4.13 -9.19
N LEU A 166 3.33 3.29 -9.36
CA LEU A 166 3.92 3.00 -10.67
C LEU A 166 3.05 2.05 -11.49
N VAL A 167 2.43 1.06 -10.82
CA VAL A 167 1.55 0.06 -11.43
C VAL A 167 0.17 0.66 -11.78
N LEU A 168 -0.13 1.85 -11.26
CA LEU A 168 -1.45 2.47 -11.39
C LEU A 168 -1.79 2.85 -12.86
N PRO A 169 -2.95 2.43 -13.39
CA PRO A 169 -3.42 2.88 -14.71
C PRO A 169 -3.64 4.39 -14.77
N PHE A 170 -3.37 5.01 -15.92
CA PHE A 170 -3.46 6.47 -16.08
C PHE A 170 -4.84 7.06 -15.75
N GLY A 171 -5.93 6.31 -16.00
CA GLY A 171 -7.27 6.74 -15.62
C GLY A 171 -7.40 7.01 -14.12
N LYS A 172 -6.79 6.17 -13.28
CA LYS A 172 -6.79 6.31 -11.82
C LYS A 172 -5.83 7.40 -11.36
N VAL A 173 -4.75 7.66 -12.09
CA VAL A 173 -3.87 8.82 -11.86
C VAL A 173 -4.66 10.12 -11.96
N VAL A 174 -5.56 10.24 -12.94
CA VAL A 174 -6.42 11.42 -13.09
C VAL A 174 -7.35 11.59 -11.89
N SER A 175 -8.02 10.53 -11.44
CA SER A 175 -8.84 10.56 -10.22
C SER A 175 -8.02 10.94 -8.99
N LEU A 176 -6.82 10.38 -8.84
CA LEU A 176 -5.90 10.66 -7.74
C LEU A 176 -5.46 12.14 -7.71
N LEU A 177 -5.22 12.77 -8.86
CA LEU A 177 -4.93 14.21 -8.94
C LEU A 177 -6.08 15.08 -8.42
N VAL A 178 -7.33 14.64 -8.57
CA VAL A 178 -8.50 15.34 -8.00
C VAL A 178 -8.48 15.24 -6.47
N TYR A 179 -8.21 14.06 -5.92
CA TYR A 179 -8.07 13.87 -4.46
C TYR A 179 -6.90 14.66 -3.89
N LEU A 180 -5.74 14.68 -4.56
CA LEU A 180 -4.58 15.49 -4.16
C LEU A 180 -4.94 16.99 -4.12
N ASN A 181 -5.79 17.47 -5.03
CA ASN A 181 -6.28 18.85 -5.02
C ASN A 181 -7.21 19.18 -3.84
N GLU A 182 -7.95 18.20 -3.34
CA GLU A 182 -8.78 18.34 -2.14
C GLU A 182 -7.93 18.27 -0.86
N TRP A 183 -6.96 17.35 -0.81
CA TRP A 183 -6.03 17.24 0.32
C TRP A 183 -5.17 18.49 0.45
N ALA A 184 -4.70 19.04 -0.68
CA ALA A 184 -3.95 20.30 -0.70
C ALA A 184 -4.79 21.51 -0.25
N LEU A 185 -6.11 21.52 -0.51
CA LEU A 185 -7.00 22.58 -0.03
C LEU A 185 -7.20 22.53 1.48
N ARG A 186 -7.25 21.32 2.04
CA ARG A 186 -7.43 21.07 3.49
C ARG A 186 -6.11 21.02 4.26
N GLU A 187 -4.99 21.14 3.56
CA GLU A 187 -3.62 21.10 4.10
C GLU A 187 -3.30 19.81 4.86
N TRP A 188 -3.91 18.70 4.47
CA TRP A 188 -3.57 17.39 5.02
C TRP A 188 -2.21 16.95 4.52
N ASN A 189 -1.28 16.71 5.44
CA ASN A 189 0.08 16.23 5.21
C ASN A 189 0.67 16.72 3.88
N THR A 190 1.00 18.02 3.82
CA THR A 190 1.54 18.70 2.62
C THR A 190 2.80 18.02 2.07
N VAL A 191 3.58 17.36 2.91
CA VAL A 191 4.78 16.60 2.53
C VAL A 191 4.40 15.35 1.74
N LEU A 192 3.44 14.56 2.20
CA LEU A 192 2.98 13.36 1.50
C LEU A 192 2.36 13.74 0.14
N VAL A 193 1.47 14.73 0.14
CA VAL A 193 0.81 15.22 -1.09
C VAL A 193 1.84 15.71 -2.11
N SER A 194 2.87 16.44 -1.68
CA SER A 194 3.92 16.92 -2.59
C SER A 194 4.80 15.78 -3.12
N ARG A 195 5.12 14.76 -2.31
CA ARG A 195 5.88 13.58 -2.77
C ARG A 195 5.12 12.79 -3.83
N ILE A 196 3.84 12.50 -3.58
CA ILE A 196 2.98 11.78 -4.54
C ILE A 196 2.82 12.61 -5.83
N MET A 197 2.58 13.91 -5.70
CA MET A 197 2.50 14.83 -6.86
C MET A 197 3.75 14.79 -7.72
N PHE A 198 4.93 14.93 -7.10
CA PHE A 198 6.20 14.92 -7.82
C PHE A 198 6.46 13.58 -8.50
N PHE A 199 6.13 12.47 -7.83
CA PHE A 199 6.28 11.14 -8.41
C PHE A 199 5.39 10.96 -9.64
N LEU A 200 4.09 11.25 -9.54
CA LEU A 200 3.13 11.12 -10.64
C LEU A 200 3.49 12.01 -11.85
N LEU A 201 3.95 13.24 -11.59
CA LEU A 201 4.40 14.14 -12.65
C LEU A 201 5.65 13.62 -13.36
N LYS A 202 6.56 12.96 -12.63
CA LYS A 202 7.79 12.41 -13.18
C LYS A 202 7.52 11.12 -13.97
N THR A 203 6.64 10.24 -13.49
CA THR A 203 6.33 8.96 -14.16
C THR A 203 5.43 9.16 -15.38
N HIS A 204 4.37 9.96 -15.27
CA HIS A 204 3.37 10.12 -16.35
C HIS A 204 3.50 11.45 -17.13
N HIS A 205 4.69 12.03 -17.19
CA HIS A 205 4.92 13.36 -17.81
C HIS A 205 4.31 13.47 -19.22
N HIS A 206 4.58 12.50 -20.09
CA HIS A 206 4.10 12.52 -21.48
C HIS A 206 2.55 12.53 -21.55
N GLN A 207 1.90 11.64 -20.79
CA GLN A 207 0.44 11.49 -20.77
C GLN A 207 -0.26 12.72 -20.17
N ILE A 208 0.36 13.35 -19.17
CA ILE A 208 -0.13 14.58 -18.56
C ILE A 208 0.00 15.76 -19.52
N ALA A 209 1.11 15.86 -20.25
CA ALA A 209 1.34 16.93 -21.22
C ALA A 209 0.36 16.87 -22.41
N THR A 210 -0.06 15.67 -22.82
CA THR A 210 -1.04 15.50 -23.91
C THR A 210 -2.47 15.89 -23.49
N ASN A 211 -2.83 15.73 -22.22
CA ASN A 211 -4.20 15.98 -21.75
C ASN A 211 -4.45 17.44 -21.34
N ARG A 212 -5.21 18.19 -22.16
CA ARG A 212 -5.53 19.61 -21.93
C ARG A 212 -6.35 19.87 -20.66
N THR A 213 -7.21 18.93 -20.24
CA THR A 213 -8.07 19.11 -19.05
C THR A 213 -7.27 19.07 -17.75
N MET A 214 -6.18 18.29 -17.73
CA MET A 214 -5.31 18.14 -16.55
C MET A 214 -4.53 19.41 -16.23
N ARG A 215 -4.22 20.22 -17.24
CA ARG A 215 -3.54 21.50 -17.06
C ARG A 215 -4.25 22.40 -16.05
N ALA A 216 -5.59 22.48 -16.11
CA ALA A 216 -6.36 23.31 -15.20
C ALA A 216 -6.35 22.76 -13.76
N VAL A 217 -6.41 21.43 -13.59
CA VAL A 217 -6.33 20.78 -12.26
C VAL A 217 -4.94 21.01 -11.64
N LEU A 218 -3.86 20.81 -12.42
CA LEU A 218 -2.48 20.99 -11.96
C LEU A 218 -2.15 22.45 -11.62
N ILE A 219 -2.67 23.42 -12.37
CA ILE A 219 -2.47 24.84 -12.04
C ILE A 219 -3.10 25.16 -10.68
N ARG A 220 -4.32 24.69 -10.43
CA ARG A 220 -5.02 24.88 -9.14
C ARG A 220 -4.28 24.17 -8.00
N LEU A 221 -3.78 22.97 -8.25
CA LEU A 221 -3.04 22.20 -7.27
C LEU A 221 -1.70 22.86 -6.93
N ARG A 222 -0.98 23.36 -7.93
CA ARG A 222 0.26 24.11 -7.75
C ARG A 222 0.06 25.36 -6.91
N THR A 223 -0.99 26.15 -7.16
CA THR A 223 -1.23 27.38 -6.38
C THR A 223 -1.59 27.06 -4.93
N ARG A 224 -2.43 26.04 -4.69
CA ARG A 224 -2.77 25.56 -3.34
C ARG A 224 -1.56 25.04 -2.58
N LEU A 225 -0.80 24.10 -3.16
CA LEU A 225 0.38 23.51 -2.52
C LEU A 225 1.47 24.55 -2.24
N ARG A 226 1.78 25.43 -3.19
CA ARG A 226 2.77 26.50 -2.95
C ARG A 226 2.31 27.48 -1.89
N GLY A 227 1.02 27.81 -1.85
CA GLY A 227 0.44 28.63 -0.80
C GLY A 227 0.60 28.01 0.58
N ALA A 228 0.24 26.73 0.72
CA ALA A 228 0.34 25.98 1.97
C ALA A 228 1.80 25.84 2.46
N ILE A 229 2.71 25.43 1.57
CA ILE A 229 4.14 25.28 1.91
C ILE A 229 4.76 26.62 2.30
N ARG A 230 4.39 27.72 1.61
CA ARG A 230 4.88 29.05 1.94
C ARG A 230 4.42 29.49 3.32
N ARG A 231 3.15 29.28 3.68
CA ARG A 231 2.64 29.58 5.02
C ARG A 231 3.34 28.78 6.11
N GLN A 232 3.48 27.46 5.92
CA GLN A 232 4.23 26.62 6.85
C GLN A 232 5.69 27.08 7.01
N LYS A 233 6.34 27.48 5.90
CA LYS A 233 7.70 28.03 5.94
C LYS A 233 7.75 29.36 6.71
N GLU A 234 6.80 30.25 6.49
CA GLU A 234 6.72 31.55 7.17
C GLU A 234 6.49 31.38 8.68
N GLU A 235 5.59 30.49 9.09
CA GLU A 235 5.35 30.17 10.51
C GLU A 235 6.59 29.58 11.18
N ILE A 236 7.23 28.59 10.55
CA ILE A 236 8.47 27.99 11.08
C ILE A 236 9.58 29.05 11.12
N GLY A 237 9.70 29.87 10.08
CA GLY A 237 10.69 30.94 10.01
C GLY A 237 10.49 31.98 11.12
N TYR A 238 9.24 32.37 11.38
CA TYR A 238 8.89 33.29 12.46
C TYR A 238 9.22 32.68 13.84
N ASN A 239 8.86 31.41 14.06
CA ASN A 239 9.16 30.71 15.31
C ASN A 239 10.67 30.58 15.56
N ILE A 240 11.45 30.29 14.52
CA ILE A 240 12.91 30.22 14.61
C ILE A 240 13.50 31.60 14.91
N ALA A 241 13.00 32.67 14.29
CA ALA A 241 13.42 34.03 14.58
C ALA A 241 13.10 34.42 16.05
N GLY A 242 11.93 34.02 16.57
CA GLY A 242 11.58 34.19 17.97
C GLY A 242 12.54 33.47 18.92
N GLN A 243 12.94 32.23 18.59
CA GLN A 243 13.95 31.49 19.36
C GLN A 243 15.32 32.17 19.36
N PHE A 244 15.72 32.79 18.24
CA PHE A 244 16.96 33.55 18.17
C PHE A 244 16.93 34.79 19.07
N ILE A 245 15.82 35.52 19.08
CA ILE A 245 15.63 36.68 19.98
C ILE A 245 15.68 36.23 21.44
N LYS A 246 15.01 35.12 21.79
CA LYS A 246 15.03 34.56 23.13
C LYS A 246 16.44 34.20 23.58
N ARG A 247 17.21 33.47 22.76
CA ARG A 247 18.61 33.11 23.05
C ARG A 247 19.49 34.35 23.26
N ASN A 248 19.31 35.39 22.44
CA ASN A 248 20.07 36.63 22.59
C ASN A 248 19.68 37.38 23.87
N HIS A 249 18.40 37.36 24.25
CA HIS A 249 17.96 37.96 25.51
C HIS A 249 18.54 37.22 26.71
N GLU A 250 18.45 35.89 26.73
CA GLU A 250 19.04 35.04 27.78
C GLU A 250 20.56 35.26 27.91
N ALA A 251 21.28 35.35 26.79
CA ALA A 251 22.72 35.64 26.80
C ALA A 251 23.05 37.02 27.39
N LYS A 252 22.27 38.06 27.06
CA LYS A 252 22.42 39.40 27.63
C LYS A 252 22.10 39.42 29.12
N THR A 253 20.97 38.84 29.52
CA THR A 253 20.59 38.76 30.94
C THR A 253 21.60 37.98 31.75
N ALA A 254 22.15 36.88 31.22
CA ALA A 254 23.23 36.15 31.87
C ALA A 254 24.47 37.05 32.06
N ALA A 255 24.90 37.76 31.00
CA ALA A 255 26.02 38.70 31.10
C ALA A 255 25.78 39.81 32.13
N ASP A 256 24.58 40.39 32.17
CA ASP A 256 24.19 41.42 33.15
C ASP A 256 24.21 40.89 34.59
N ILE A 257 23.78 39.64 34.81
CA ILE A 257 23.85 38.99 36.13
C ILE A 257 25.30 38.77 36.54
N TYR A 258 26.15 38.25 35.65
CA TYR A 258 27.58 38.07 35.94
C TYR A 258 28.28 39.40 36.26
N ALA A 259 27.99 40.46 35.51
CA ALA A 259 28.54 41.80 35.77
C ALA A 259 28.15 42.33 37.16
N LYS A 260 26.88 42.18 37.55
CA LYS A 260 26.40 42.57 38.89
C LYS A 260 27.08 41.79 40.00
N VAL A 261 27.24 40.47 39.83
CA VAL A 261 27.95 39.63 40.82
C VAL A 261 29.40 40.09 40.99
N GLN A 262 30.11 40.40 39.90
CA GLN A 262 31.48 40.92 39.98
C GLN A 262 31.56 42.27 40.70
N GLU A 263 30.63 43.19 40.43
CA GLU A 263 30.59 44.47 41.14
C GLU A 263 30.32 44.30 42.65
N ASP A 264 29.42 43.38 43.01
CA ASP A 264 29.08 43.12 44.41
C ASP A 264 30.24 42.43 45.14
N GLU A 265 30.93 41.49 44.50
CA GLU A 265 32.18 40.92 45.02
C GLU A 265 33.25 41.98 45.25
N ALA A 266 33.46 42.89 44.28
CA ALA A 266 34.43 43.98 44.41
C ALA A 266 34.11 44.90 45.61
N LYS A 267 32.83 45.27 45.80
CA LYS A 267 32.38 46.07 46.96
C LYS A 267 32.58 45.34 48.28
N VAL A 268 32.39 44.02 48.32
CA VAL A 268 32.65 43.20 49.51
C VAL A 268 34.14 43.18 49.83
N TRP A 269 35.02 42.97 48.84
CA TRP A 269 36.46 43.02 49.02
C TRP A 269 36.95 44.39 49.52
N GLU A 270 36.45 45.48 48.96
CA GLU A 270 36.78 46.84 49.43
C GLU A 270 36.37 47.05 50.89
N LYS A 271 35.20 46.54 51.31
CA LYS A 271 34.77 46.59 52.72
C LYS A 271 35.69 45.77 53.63
N ILE A 272 36.10 44.57 53.22
CA ILE A 272 37.00 43.72 54.00
C ILE A 272 38.35 44.41 54.19
N VAL A 273 38.96 44.89 53.09
CA VAL A 273 40.25 45.61 53.15
C VAL A 273 40.15 46.92 53.94
N GLY A 274 39.01 47.63 53.84
CA GLY A 274 38.76 48.83 54.62
C GLY A 274 38.59 48.58 56.13
N LEU A 275 38.12 47.40 56.52
CA LEU A 275 38.04 46.97 57.92
C LEU A 275 39.41 46.57 58.50
N GLU A 276 40.29 45.97 57.70
CA GLU A 276 41.66 45.62 58.13
C GLU A 276 42.58 46.83 58.36
N LYS A 277 42.24 47.99 57.80
CA LYS A 277 43.02 49.25 57.94
C LYS A 277 42.61 50.11 59.15
N LYS A 278 41.63 49.69 59.94
CA LYS A 278 41.19 50.37 61.17
C LYS A 278 41.64 49.59 62.40
#